data_AF-A0A6V3QJH3-F1
#
_entry.id   AF-A0A6V3QJH3-F1
#
_cell.length_a   1.000
_cell.length_b   1.000
_cell.length_c   1.000
_cell.angle_alpha   90.00
_cell.angle_beta   90.00
_cell.angle_gamma   90.00
#
_symmetry.space_group_name_H-M   'P 1'
#
loop_
_entity.id
_entity.type
_entity.pdbx_description
1 polymer ?
#
loop_
_entity_poly.entity_id
_entity_poly.type
_entity_poly.pdbx_seq_one_letter_code
_entity_poly.pdbx_strand_id
1 'polypeptide(L)'
;MVKESGMMWTIIQVPMVMELLASSNKGIKKKGTFPSAYKRTVSVGLISCEDIGKLAKMALYNPDDWDKQYFTPMTDKLTPIEQCEILAQARGEIGLWDVNQAPRPVLYLTNPHWARALDTAEEIFEEVDHSRAIRKTKKILPEAVNLREWYEKNGLLGDMDWTESSCILS
;
A
#
# COMPACT_ATOMS: atom_id res chain seq x y z
N MET A 1 -23.06 -12.54 12.02
CA MET A 1 -21.68 -12.12 11.63
C MET A 1 -20.90 -13.38 11.22
N VAL A 2 -19.95 -13.38 10.26
CA VAL A 2 -19.27 -14.64 9.83
C VAL A 2 -18.62 -15.39 10.99
N LYS A 3 -18.12 -14.64 11.98
CA LYS A 3 -17.50 -15.16 13.21
C LYS A 3 -18.44 -16.01 14.09
N GLU A 4 -19.75 -15.83 13.97
CA GLU A 4 -20.78 -16.48 14.80
C GLU A 4 -21.44 -17.67 14.08
N SER A 5 -21.10 -17.90 12.81
CA SER A 5 -21.82 -18.83 11.94
C SER A 5 -21.49 -20.32 12.18
N GLY A 6 -20.50 -20.62 13.03
CA GLY A 6 -19.95 -21.97 13.18
C GLY A 6 -19.15 -22.47 11.95
N MET A 7 -19.16 -21.71 10.85
CA MET A 7 -18.41 -22.01 9.64
C MET A 7 -16.92 -21.76 9.85
N MET A 8 -16.10 -22.46 9.07
CA MET A 8 -14.70 -22.09 8.90
C MET A 8 -14.61 -20.78 8.13
N TRP A 9 -13.74 -19.88 8.60
CA TRP A 9 -13.50 -18.61 7.95
C TRP A 9 -12.08 -18.12 8.17
N THR A 10 -11.59 -17.35 7.22
CA THR A 10 -10.34 -16.61 7.31
C THR A 10 -10.60 -15.19 6.85
N ILE A 11 -10.15 -14.20 7.63
CA ILE A 11 -10.26 -12.78 7.25
C ILE A 11 -8.86 -12.25 6.98
N ILE A 12 -8.63 -11.86 5.73
CA ILE A 12 -7.45 -11.11 5.31
C ILE A 12 -7.85 -9.62 5.27
N GLN A 13 -7.41 -8.86 6.28
CA GLN A 13 -7.63 -7.42 6.30
C GLN A 13 -6.54 -6.74 5.47
N VAL A 14 -6.91 -6.26 4.30
CA VAL A 14 -5.98 -5.65 3.35
C VAL A 14 -5.59 -4.24 3.83
N PRO A 15 -4.29 -3.91 4.00
CA PRO A 15 -3.84 -2.54 4.22
C PRO A 15 -3.86 -1.75 2.89
N MET A 16 -3.12 -0.65 2.79
CA MET A 16 -3.01 0.06 1.51
C MET A 16 -2.25 -0.82 0.50
N VAL A 17 -2.78 -0.95 -0.72
CA VAL A 17 -2.13 -1.74 -1.77
C VAL A 17 -1.17 -0.90 -2.61
N MET A 18 -0.01 -1.45 -2.95
CA MET A 18 1.05 -0.75 -3.69
C MET A 18 0.60 -0.28 -5.07
N GLU A 19 -0.30 -1.04 -5.70
CA GLU A 19 -0.89 -0.73 -7.01
C GLU A 19 -1.63 0.60 -7.02
N LEU A 20 -2.24 1.01 -5.90
CA LEU A 20 -2.89 2.31 -5.79
C LEU A 20 -1.88 3.45 -5.88
N LEU A 21 -0.68 3.28 -5.31
CA LEU A 21 0.40 4.27 -5.40
C LEU A 21 0.89 4.42 -6.85
N ALA A 22 1.02 3.32 -7.59
CA ALA A 22 1.40 3.42 -8.99
C ALA A 22 0.32 4.13 -9.82
N SER A 23 -0.96 3.83 -9.57
CA SER A 23 -2.07 4.46 -10.30
C SER A 23 -2.19 5.97 -10.04
N SER A 24 -1.95 6.42 -8.81
CA SER A 24 -1.94 7.85 -8.46
C SER A 24 -0.73 8.60 -9.03
N ASN A 25 0.33 7.87 -9.36
CA ASN A 25 1.54 8.41 -10.00
C ASN A 25 1.48 8.39 -11.54
N LYS A 26 0.53 7.66 -12.14
CA LYS A 26 0.33 7.65 -13.60
C LYS A 26 -0.10 9.04 -14.07
N GLY A 27 0.69 9.64 -14.97
CA GLY A 27 0.38 10.94 -15.55
C GLY A 27 0.89 12.15 -14.76
N ILE A 28 1.72 11.96 -13.72
CA ILE A 28 2.49 13.04 -13.10
C ILE A 28 3.56 13.50 -14.12
N LYS A 29 3.17 14.43 -14.99
CA LYS A 29 4.01 15.02 -16.04
C LYS A 29 5.03 16.01 -15.49
N LYS A 30 4.78 16.56 -14.30
CA LYS A 30 5.75 17.40 -13.59
C LYS A 30 6.59 16.52 -12.68
N LYS A 31 7.87 16.34 -13.03
CA LYS A 31 8.92 16.05 -12.05
C LYS A 31 8.65 16.92 -10.81
N GLY A 32 8.69 16.36 -9.60
CA GLY A 32 8.56 17.20 -8.40
C GLY A 32 7.55 16.78 -7.35
N THR A 33 6.51 16.00 -7.64
CA THR A 33 5.40 15.86 -6.67
C THR A 33 4.85 14.45 -6.54
N PHE A 34 4.90 13.90 -5.32
CA PHE A 34 4.22 12.68 -4.90
C PHE A 34 2.89 13.05 -4.20
N PRO A 35 1.71 12.72 -4.75
CA PRO A 35 0.44 13.08 -4.14
C PRO A 35 0.17 12.23 -2.90
N SER A 36 -0.20 12.88 -1.78
CA SER A 36 -0.63 12.19 -0.58
C SER A 36 -1.90 12.80 0.01
N ALA A 37 -2.82 11.91 0.40
CA ALA A 37 -3.99 12.23 1.22
C ALA A 37 -3.67 12.30 2.72
N TYR A 38 -2.61 11.61 3.12
CA TYR A 38 -2.17 11.45 4.50
C TYR A 38 -1.19 12.53 4.90
N LYS A 39 -1.15 12.85 6.20
CA LYS A 39 -0.07 13.63 6.82
C LYS A 39 1.29 13.04 6.46
N ARG A 40 2.25 13.91 6.16
CA ARG A 40 3.64 13.53 5.81
C ARG A 40 4.32 12.61 6.85
N THR A 41 3.87 12.63 8.10
CA THR A 41 4.44 11.87 9.22
C THR A 41 3.75 10.54 9.51
N VAL A 42 2.57 10.30 8.94
CA VAL A 42 1.79 9.08 9.23
C VAL A 42 2.31 7.94 8.38
N SER A 43 2.81 6.89 9.01
CA SER A 43 3.24 5.69 8.28
C SER A 43 2.07 4.75 8.03
N VAL A 44 1.91 4.33 6.77
CA VAL A 44 0.83 3.45 6.33
C VAL A 44 1.40 2.08 6.01
N GLY A 45 0.69 1.02 6.39
CA GLY A 45 1.04 -0.35 6.03
C GLY A 45 0.80 -0.61 4.54
N LEU A 46 1.72 -1.30 3.87
CA LEU A 46 1.64 -1.62 2.45
C LEU A 46 1.69 -3.13 2.19
N ILE A 47 1.03 -3.57 1.12
CA ILE A 47 1.13 -4.93 0.56
C ILE A 47 0.89 -4.88 -0.96
N SER A 48 1.41 -5.82 -1.73
CA SER A 48 1.04 -5.96 -3.15
C SER A 48 -0.26 -6.76 -3.31
N CYS A 49 -1.06 -6.46 -4.34
CA CYS A 49 -2.24 -7.27 -4.69
C CYS A 49 -1.86 -8.73 -5.00
N GLU A 50 -0.71 -8.94 -5.64
CA GLU A 50 -0.21 -10.28 -5.95
C GLU A 50 0.01 -11.12 -4.68
N ASP A 51 0.61 -10.53 -3.65
CA ASP A 51 0.89 -11.25 -2.39
C ASP A 51 -0.38 -11.50 -1.57
N ILE A 52 -1.38 -10.61 -1.65
CA ILE A 52 -2.74 -10.90 -1.12
C ILE A 52 -3.30 -12.15 -1.79
N GLY A 53 -3.18 -12.26 -3.12
CA GLY A 53 -3.63 -13.42 -3.89
C GLY A 53 -2.94 -14.71 -3.46
N LYS A 54 -1.62 -14.66 -3.21
CA LYS A 54 -0.85 -15.82 -2.69
C LYS A 54 -1.33 -16.23 -1.30
N LEU A 55 -1.57 -15.29 -0.40
CA LEU A 55 -2.07 -15.58 0.95
C LEU A 55 -3.49 -16.15 0.92
N ALA A 56 -4.38 -15.60 0.10
CA ALA A 56 -5.73 -16.13 -0.09
C ALA A 56 -5.69 -17.56 -0.62
N LYS A 57 -4.80 -17.82 -1.59
CA LYS A 57 -4.55 -19.17 -2.10
C LYS A 57 -4.10 -20.11 -0.97
N MET A 58 -3.13 -19.71 -0.15
CA MET A 58 -2.66 -20.54 0.98
C MET A 58 -3.78 -20.90 1.96
N ALA A 59 -4.66 -19.95 2.29
CA ALA A 59 -5.81 -20.17 3.17
C ALA A 59 -6.83 -21.15 2.57
N LEU A 60 -7.06 -21.08 1.25
CA LEU A 60 -7.96 -22.01 0.56
C LEU A 60 -7.40 -23.44 0.48
N TYR A 61 -6.09 -23.59 0.29
CA TYR A 61 -5.45 -24.90 0.15
C TYR A 61 -5.07 -25.55 1.48
N ASN A 62 -4.97 -24.79 2.58
CA ASN A 62 -4.67 -25.31 3.92
C ASN A 62 -5.68 -24.78 4.94
N PRO A 63 -6.98 -25.05 4.75
CA PRO A 63 -8.03 -24.35 5.49
C PRO A 63 -8.00 -24.61 7.00
N ASP A 64 -7.45 -25.73 7.46
CA ASP A 64 -7.27 -26.05 8.88
C ASP A 64 -6.26 -25.13 9.58
N ASP A 65 -5.16 -24.78 8.90
CA ASP A 65 -4.13 -23.86 9.42
C ASP A 65 -4.65 -22.40 9.52
N TRP A 66 -5.72 -22.12 8.78
CA TRP A 66 -6.29 -20.78 8.63
C TRP A 66 -7.69 -20.63 9.25
N ASP A 67 -8.21 -21.67 9.91
CA ASP A 67 -9.52 -21.62 10.56
C ASP A 67 -9.56 -20.52 11.63
N LYS A 68 -10.59 -19.69 11.53
CA LYS A 68 -10.89 -18.54 12.39
C LYS A 68 -9.72 -17.57 12.53
N GLN A 69 -8.82 -17.52 11.54
CA GLN A 69 -7.71 -16.60 11.55
C GLN A 69 -8.13 -15.20 11.08
N TYR A 70 -7.64 -14.20 11.79
CA TYR A 70 -7.65 -12.81 11.38
C TYR A 70 -6.21 -12.38 11.10
N PHE A 71 -5.96 -11.89 9.90
CA PHE A 71 -4.61 -11.56 9.46
C PHE A 71 -4.59 -10.29 8.63
N THR A 72 -3.73 -9.35 9.01
CA THR A 72 -3.50 -8.10 8.28
C THR A 72 -2.10 -8.20 7.65
N PRO A 73 -1.97 -8.68 6.40
CA PRO A 73 -0.67 -8.81 5.77
C PRO A 73 -0.06 -7.45 5.47
N MET A 74 1.24 -7.30 5.74
CA MET A 74 1.99 -6.08 5.41
C MET A 74 3.42 -6.48 5.06
N THR A 75 4.04 -5.80 4.10
CA THR A 75 5.46 -5.96 3.78
C THR A 75 6.28 -4.72 4.14
N ASP A 76 5.62 -3.57 4.27
CA ASP A 76 6.20 -2.28 4.63
C ASP A 76 5.28 -1.48 5.55
N LYS A 77 5.86 -0.53 6.30
CA LYS A 77 5.17 0.57 6.98
C LYS A 77 5.95 1.85 6.67
N LEU A 78 5.40 2.71 5.81
CA LEU A 78 6.12 3.86 5.27
C LEU A 78 5.27 5.13 5.34
N THR A 79 5.91 6.22 5.72
CA THR A 79 5.37 7.58 5.58
C THR A 79 5.30 8.00 4.11
N PRO A 80 4.47 9.00 3.76
CA PRO A 80 4.49 9.59 2.42
C PRO A 80 5.88 10.07 1.97
N ILE A 81 6.72 10.55 2.90
CA ILE A 81 8.09 10.98 2.60
C ILE A 81 8.93 9.78 2.16
N GLU A 82 8.93 8.70 2.93
CA GLU A 82 9.70 7.50 2.60
C GLU A 82 9.20 6.84 1.30
N GLN A 83 7.89 6.83 1.06
CA GLN A 83 7.31 6.35 -0.21
C GLN A 83 7.78 7.20 -1.40
N CYS A 84 7.81 8.52 -1.23
CA CYS A 84 8.29 9.47 -2.22
C CYS A 84 9.80 9.28 -2.49
N GLU A 85 10.61 9.06 -1.46
CA GLU A 85 12.04 8.78 -1.59
C GLU A 85 12.31 7.46 -2.31
N ILE A 86 11.56 6.40 -1.98
CA ILE A 86 11.68 5.10 -2.65
C ILE A 86 11.30 5.24 -4.13
N LEU A 87 10.26 6.00 -4.46
CA LEU A 87 9.91 6.30 -5.85
C LEU A 87 10.99 7.13 -6.56
N ALA A 88 11.54 8.15 -5.89
CA ALA A 88 12.56 9.01 -6.47
C ALA A 88 13.85 8.22 -6.75
N GLN A 89 14.25 7.35 -5.81
CA GLN A 89 15.34 6.40 -6.03
C GLN A 89 15.01 5.43 -7.14
N ALA A 90 13.75 4.99 -7.23
CA ALA A 90 13.30 4.15 -8.31
C ALA A 90 13.52 4.77 -9.68
N ARG A 91 13.18 6.05 -9.80
CA ARG A 91 13.28 6.77 -11.07
C ARG A 91 14.66 7.34 -11.36
N GLY A 92 15.65 7.17 -10.48
CA GLY A 92 16.94 7.87 -10.59
C GLY A 92 16.83 9.39 -10.41
N GLU A 93 15.75 9.87 -9.79
CA GLU A 93 15.37 11.29 -9.66
C GLU A 93 15.46 11.78 -8.20
N ILE A 94 16.43 11.28 -7.43
CA ILE A 94 16.60 11.60 -6.00
C ILE A 94 16.67 13.12 -5.79
N GLY A 95 15.91 13.62 -4.81
CA GLY A 95 15.85 15.05 -4.47
C GLY A 95 15.03 15.91 -5.44
N LEU A 96 14.47 15.30 -6.49
CA LEU A 96 13.59 15.97 -7.46
C LEU A 96 12.10 15.72 -7.19
N TRP A 97 11.75 15.20 -6.02
CA TRP A 97 10.38 14.86 -5.62
C TRP A 97 10.10 15.37 -4.20
N ASP A 98 8.95 16.02 -4.00
CA ASP A 98 8.39 16.39 -2.69
C ASP A 98 6.97 15.83 -2.55
N VAL A 99 6.52 15.65 -1.32
CA VAL A 99 5.16 15.19 -1.03
C VAL A 99 4.18 16.35 -1.22
N ASN A 100 3.35 16.28 -2.26
CA ASN A 100 2.22 17.20 -2.39
C ASN A 100 1.04 16.67 -1.56
N GLN A 101 0.99 17.07 -0.30
CA GLN A 101 -0.12 16.73 0.59
C GLN A 101 -1.32 17.62 0.28
N ALA A 102 -2.47 17.00 -0.01
CA ALA A 102 -3.72 17.74 -0.18
C ALA A 102 -4.07 18.51 1.11
N PRO A 103 -4.34 19.83 1.06
CA PRO A 103 -4.72 20.58 2.25
C PRO A 103 -5.99 20.01 2.86
N ARG A 104 -5.96 19.62 4.13
CA ARG A 104 -7.11 19.00 4.81
C ARG A 104 -8.39 19.86 4.73
N PRO A 105 -8.36 21.21 4.86
CA PRO A 105 -9.55 22.04 4.66
C PRO A 105 -10.18 21.89 3.27
N VAL A 106 -9.37 21.73 2.21
CA VAL A 106 -9.87 21.51 0.85
C VAL A 106 -10.61 20.18 0.78
N LEU A 107 -10.06 19.13 1.40
CA LEU A 107 -10.70 17.81 1.45
C LEU A 107 -12.04 17.85 2.20
N TYR A 108 -12.14 18.62 3.28
CA TYR A 108 -13.39 18.83 4.00
C TYR A 108 -14.47 19.53 3.14
N LEU A 109 -14.06 20.44 2.27
CA LEU A 109 -14.98 21.13 1.35
C LEU A 109 -15.43 20.24 0.19
N THR A 110 -14.52 19.43 -0.37
CA THR A 110 -14.83 18.62 -1.57
C THR A 110 -15.41 17.25 -1.23
N ASN A 111 -14.99 16.64 -0.11
CA ASN A 111 -15.44 15.33 0.33
C ASN A 111 -15.33 15.17 1.87
N PRO A 112 -16.27 15.74 2.64
CA PRO A 112 -16.19 15.76 4.11
C PRO A 112 -16.27 14.37 4.75
N HIS A 113 -16.93 13.41 4.13
CA HIS A 113 -16.99 12.03 4.63
C HIS A 113 -15.63 11.36 4.56
N TRP A 114 -14.93 11.50 3.43
CA TRP A 114 -13.59 10.96 3.25
C TRP A 114 -12.56 11.68 4.13
N ALA A 115 -12.66 13.01 4.29
CA ALA A 115 -11.78 13.76 5.19
C ALA A 115 -11.86 13.27 6.64
N ARG A 116 -13.08 13.03 7.17
CA ARG A 116 -13.27 12.45 8.51
C ARG A 116 -12.72 11.03 8.61
N ALA A 117 -12.97 10.20 7.60
CA ALA A 117 -12.45 8.83 7.58
C ALA A 117 -10.91 8.80 7.58
N LEU A 118 -10.27 9.74 6.90
CA LEU A 118 -8.82 9.89 6.94
C LEU A 118 -8.31 10.31 8.30
N ASP A 119 -8.95 11.28 8.97
CA ASP A 119 -8.50 11.71 10.30
C ASP A 119 -8.56 10.53 11.29
N THR A 120 -9.65 9.76 11.28
CA THR A 120 -9.76 8.53 12.08
C THR A 120 -8.73 7.47 11.69
N ALA A 121 -8.48 7.29 10.38
CA ALA A 121 -7.49 6.32 9.92
C ALA A 121 -6.06 6.70 10.34
N GLU A 122 -5.71 7.99 10.28
CA GLU A 122 -4.41 8.51 10.72
C GLU A 122 -4.19 8.29 12.21
N GLU A 123 -5.19 8.56 13.05
CA GLU A 123 -5.14 8.27 14.50
C GLU A 123 -4.86 6.77 14.75
N ILE A 124 -5.57 5.88 14.06
CA ILE A 124 -5.37 4.43 14.17
C ILE A 124 -3.95 4.02 13.72
N PHE A 125 -3.45 4.59 12.63
CA PHE A 125 -2.12 4.22 12.11
C PHE A 125 -0.96 4.68 13.00
N GLU A 126 -1.15 5.78 13.73
CA GLU A 126 -0.19 6.29 14.71
C GLU A 126 -0.12 5.39 15.96
N GLU A 127 -1.24 4.83 16.39
CA GLU A 127 -1.32 4.00 17.60
C GLU A 127 -0.87 2.54 17.41
N VAL A 128 -0.92 2.01 16.18
CA VAL A 128 -0.69 0.58 15.93
C VAL A 128 0.76 0.29 15.48
N ASP A 129 1.46 -0.55 16.25
CA ASP A 129 2.73 -1.16 15.82
C ASP A 129 2.50 -2.29 14.80
N HIS A 130 2.84 -2.01 13.53
CA HIS A 130 2.73 -2.98 12.43
C HIS A 130 3.96 -3.89 12.28
N SER A 131 5.02 -3.70 13.07
CA SER A 131 6.26 -4.50 12.94
C SER A 131 6.01 -5.99 13.10
N ARG A 132 5.07 -6.36 13.98
CA ARG A 132 4.64 -7.75 14.16
C ARG A 132 3.93 -8.31 12.93
N ALA A 133 3.08 -7.50 12.28
CA ALA A 133 2.36 -7.89 11.07
C ALA A 133 3.33 -8.12 9.91
N ILE A 134 4.33 -7.25 9.74
CA ILE A 134 5.38 -7.40 8.72
C ILE A 134 6.18 -8.69 8.92
N ARG A 135 6.69 -8.93 10.14
CA ARG A 135 7.42 -10.17 10.45
C ARG A 135 6.57 -11.42 10.24
N LYS A 136 5.29 -11.39 10.63
CA LYS A 136 4.38 -12.52 10.42
C LYS A 136 4.15 -12.77 8.93
N THR A 137 3.98 -11.71 8.13
CA THR A 137 3.82 -11.81 6.67
C THR A 137 5.04 -12.43 6.03
N LYS A 138 6.24 -11.91 6.30
CA LYS A 138 7.49 -12.47 5.76
C LYS A 138 7.79 -13.90 6.27
N LYS A 139 7.27 -14.30 7.42
CA LYS A 139 7.37 -15.70 7.89
C LYS A 139 6.47 -16.64 7.09
N ILE A 140 5.25 -16.20 6.76
CA ILE A 140 4.25 -17.00 6.03
C ILE A 140 4.56 -17.01 4.52
N LEU A 141 4.96 -15.85 3.99
CA LEU A 141 5.22 -15.60 2.57
C LEU A 141 6.59 -14.90 2.45
N PRO A 142 7.71 -15.65 2.53
CA PRO A 142 9.06 -15.08 2.50
C PRO A 142 9.38 -14.26 1.24
N GLU A 143 8.77 -14.62 0.11
CA GLU A 143 8.91 -13.96 -1.18
C GLU A 143 8.02 -12.73 -1.37
N ALA A 144 7.19 -12.37 -0.37
CA ALA A 144 6.33 -11.19 -0.46
C ALA A 144 7.20 -9.95 -0.67
N VAL A 145 6.81 -9.05 -1.57
CA VAL A 145 7.67 -7.92 -1.95
C VAL A 145 7.40 -6.68 -1.11
N ASN A 146 8.46 -5.96 -0.71
CA ASN A 146 8.37 -4.59 -0.20
C ASN A 146 8.17 -3.59 -1.36
N LEU A 147 7.92 -2.31 -1.06
CA LEU A 147 7.60 -1.30 -2.07
C LEU A 147 8.74 -1.10 -3.08
N ARG A 148 10.00 -1.12 -2.62
CA ARG A 148 11.16 -1.02 -3.52
C ARG A 148 11.20 -2.20 -4.46
N GLU A 149 11.20 -3.42 -3.93
CA GLU A 149 11.21 -4.67 -4.70
C GLU A 149 10.03 -4.71 -5.70
N TRP A 150 8.86 -4.20 -5.29
CA TRP A 150 7.70 -4.06 -6.15
C TRP A 150 7.95 -3.08 -7.31
N TYR A 151 8.57 -1.92 -7.05
CA TYR A 151 8.99 -1.01 -8.12
C TYR A 151 10.02 -1.65 -9.07
N GLU A 152 10.97 -2.45 -8.54
CA GLU A 152 11.99 -3.17 -9.36
C GLU A 152 11.32 -4.14 -10.31
N LYS A 153 10.46 -4.98 -9.75
CA LYS A 153 9.73 -6.00 -10.49
C LYS A 153 8.85 -5.42 -11.60
N ASN A 154 8.25 -4.26 -11.37
CA ASN A 154 7.31 -3.62 -12.29
C ASN A 154 7.98 -2.60 -13.23
N GLY A 155 9.33 -2.58 -13.30
CA GLY A 155 10.08 -1.70 -14.20
C GLY A 155 10.08 -0.22 -13.79
N LEU A 156 9.62 0.11 -12.58
CA LEU A 156 9.65 1.47 -12.05
C LEU A 156 11.05 1.88 -11.55
N LEU A 157 11.99 0.93 -11.47
CA LEU A 157 13.42 1.14 -11.24
C LEU A 157 14.23 1.14 -12.55
N GLY A 158 14.28 2.30 -13.21
CA GLY A 158 15.06 2.51 -14.44
C GLY A 158 14.58 3.66 -15.33
N ASP A 159 15.42 4.05 -16.30
CA ASP A 159 15.12 5.01 -17.37
C ASP A 159 14.06 4.43 -18.33
N MET A 160 12.81 4.26 -17.88
CA MET A 160 11.71 3.97 -18.80
C MET A 160 11.17 5.27 -19.35
N ASP A 161 11.22 5.39 -20.68
CA ASP A 161 10.48 6.40 -21.42
C ASP A 161 8.97 6.07 -21.32
N TRP A 162 8.29 6.73 -20.38
CA TRP A 162 6.86 6.53 -20.09
C TRP A 162 5.93 6.99 -21.22
N THR A 163 6.48 7.41 -22.37
CA THR A 163 5.71 7.81 -23.54
C THR A 163 5.10 6.64 -24.31
N GLU A 164 5.59 5.41 -24.14
CA GLU A 164 5.15 4.26 -24.95
C GLU A 164 4.30 3.20 -24.24
N SER A 165 4.05 3.31 -22.93
CA SER A 165 3.15 2.36 -22.23
C SER A 165 1.67 2.67 -22.47
N SER A 166 1.26 2.61 -23.73
CA SER A 166 -0.11 2.72 -24.22
C SER A 166 -0.67 1.35 -24.60
N CYS A 167 -0.48 0.30 -23.79
CA CYS A 167 -1.16 -0.98 -24.02
C CYS A 167 -1.01 -1.91 -22.80
N ILE A 168 -1.88 -1.79 -21.79
CA ILE A 168 -2.46 -2.95 -21.07
C ILE A 168 -3.79 -2.49 -20.48
N LEU A 169 -4.80 -2.31 -21.33
CA LEU A 169 -6.25 -2.46 -21.03
C LEU A 169 -6.96 -2.39 -22.40
N SER A 170 -6.80 -3.46 -23.17
CA SER A 170 -7.70 -3.84 -24.27
C SER A 170 -8.39 -5.13 -23.87
#